data_AF-A0A1D4L9Q2-F1
#
_entry.id   AF-A0A1D4L9Q2-F1
#
_cell.length_a   1.000
_cell.length_b   1.000
_cell.length_c   1.000
_cell.angle_alpha   90.00
_cell.angle_beta   90.00
_cell.angle_gamma   90.00
#
_symmetry.space_group_name_H-M   'P 1'
#
loop_
_entity.id
_entity.type
_entity.pdbx_description
1 polymer ?
#
loop_
_entity_poly.entity_id
_entity_poly.type
_entity_poly.pdbx_seq_one_letter_code
_entity_poly.pdbx_strand_id
1 'polypeptide(L)'
;MKKLLIASFASITIAATGLGVSSNAPTADAAETQSNNDVYSQFIEAGGTKALWDNIVMPESSGNPDAVNELGYRGLGQTKEAWGTGSVEEQTKGMIKYAEERYGSIDAAIDFRLANGWW
;
A
#
# COMPACT_ATOMS: atom_id res chain seq x y z
N MET A 1 22.21 -0.47 -18.03
CA MET A 1 22.55 -1.75 -17.38
C MET A 1 22.40 -1.60 -15.88
N LYS A 2 21.30 -2.08 -15.31
CA LYS A 2 21.11 -2.19 -13.85
C LYS A 2 20.57 -3.59 -13.57
N LYS A 3 21.25 -4.24 -12.65
CA LYS A 3 21.43 -5.69 -12.55
C LYS A 3 20.16 -6.35 -12.00
N LEU A 4 19.69 -7.37 -12.71
CA LEU A 4 18.66 -8.30 -12.28
C LEU A 4 19.28 -9.22 -11.21
N LEU A 5 18.86 -9.11 -9.95
CA LEU A 5 19.19 -10.07 -8.90
C LEU A 5 18.18 -11.22 -8.98
N ILE A 6 18.55 -12.29 -9.67
CA ILE A 6 17.84 -13.56 -9.64
C ILE A 6 18.22 -14.25 -8.32
N ALA A 7 17.33 -14.18 -7.33
CA ALA A 7 17.45 -15.00 -6.14
C ALA A 7 16.94 -16.42 -6.45
N SER A 8 17.88 -17.35 -6.61
CA SER A 8 17.62 -18.79 -6.70
C SER A 8 17.23 -19.30 -5.32
N PHE A 9 15.97 -19.68 -5.11
CA PHE A 9 15.57 -20.40 -3.90
C PHE A 9 15.69 -21.90 -4.17
N ALA A 10 16.69 -22.53 -3.56
CA ALA A 10 16.79 -23.99 -3.52
C ALA A 10 15.59 -24.52 -2.72
N SER A 11 14.70 -25.27 -3.37
CA SER A 11 13.63 -26.00 -2.68
C SER A 11 14.24 -27.12 -1.86
N ILE A 12 14.27 -26.96 -0.54
CA ILE A 12 14.58 -28.05 0.39
C ILE A 12 13.28 -28.76 0.72
N THR A 13 13.14 -29.99 0.23
CA THR A 13 12.10 -30.93 0.67
C THR A 13 12.52 -31.51 2.03
N ILE A 14 11.81 -31.17 3.11
CA ILE A 14 11.96 -31.81 4.42
C ILE A 14 10.79 -32.76 4.62
N ALA A 15 11.11 -34.07 4.67
CA ALA A 15 10.19 -35.12 5.07
C ALA A 15 9.98 -35.09 6.60
N ALA A 16 8.73 -35.31 7.00
CA ALA A 16 8.25 -35.23 8.38
C ALA A 16 8.70 -36.42 9.24
N THR A 17 9.28 -36.13 10.42
CA THR A 17 9.16 -36.98 11.62
C THR A 17 9.47 -36.15 12.88
N GLY A 18 8.51 -36.07 13.80
CA GLY A 18 8.79 -36.05 15.24
C GLY A 18 9.02 -34.70 15.94
N LEU A 19 8.14 -34.45 16.90
CA LEU A 19 8.39 -33.80 18.20
C LEU A 19 8.52 -32.27 18.21
N GLY A 20 7.66 -31.66 19.02
CA GLY A 20 7.43 -30.23 19.09
C GLY A 20 8.66 -29.38 19.36
N VAL A 21 8.87 -28.44 18.45
CA VAL A 21 9.31 -27.07 18.74
C VAL A 21 8.31 -26.22 17.96
N SER A 22 7.48 -25.43 18.65
CA SER A 22 6.65 -24.42 18.00
C SER A 22 7.59 -23.30 17.55
N SER A 23 8.25 -23.51 16.42
CA SER A 23 9.02 -22.49 15.72
C SER A 23 8.02 -21.55 15.06
N ASN A 24 7.89 -20.37 15.64
CA ASN A 24 7.12 -19.24 15.12
C ASN A 24 7.72 -18.80 13.76
N ALA A 25 7.31 -19.48 12.69
CA ALA A 25 7.55 -19.11 11.29
C ALA A 25 6.73 -17.85 10.93
N PRO A 26 7.11 -17.05 9.92
CA PRO A 26 6.73 -15.64 9.84
C PRO A 26 5.25 -15.48 9.50
N THR A 27 4.42 -15.18 10.50
CA THR A 27 3.02 -14.79 10.33
C THR A 27 2.85 -13.34 9.85
N ALA A 28 3.94 -12.61 9.61
CA ALA A 28 3.90 -11.20 9.23
C ALA A 28 3.42 -10.99 7.78
N ASP A 29 3.90 -11.81 6.83
CA ASP A 29 3.61 -11.65 5.38
C ASP A 29 2.14 -11.98 5.05
N ALA A 30 1.60 -13.02 5.70
CA ALA A 30 0.19 -13.39 5.58
C ALA A 30 -0.74 -12.38 6.26
N ALA A 31 -0.35 -11.83 7.42
CA ALA A 31 -1.13 -10.81 8.12
C ALA A 31 -1.11 -9.46 7.38
N GLU A 32 0.01 -9.09 6.76
CA GLU A 32 0.15 -7.88 5.95
C GLU A 32 -0.69 -7.99 4.66
N THR A 33 -0.66 -9.14 3.99
CA THR A 33 -1.50 -9.41 2.81
C THR A 33 -3.00 -9.39 3.15
N GLN A 34 -3.38 -9.90 4.31
CA GLN A 34 -4.78 -9.90 4.76
C GLN A 34 -5.24 -8.51 5.21
N SER A 35 -4.43 -7.78 5.97
CA SER A 35 -4.71 -6.39 6.36
C SER A 35 -4.85 -5.49 5.13
N ASN A 36 -4.02 -5.68 4.10
CA ASN A 36 -4.13 -4.94 2.85
C ASN A 36 -5.42 -5.27 2.08
N ASN A 37 -5.95 -6.50 2.17
CA ASN A 37 -7.25 -6.85 1.58
C ASN A 37 -8.40 -6.10 2.29
N ASP A 38 -8.36 -6.00 3.61
CA ASP A 38 -9.38 -5.30 4.39
C ASP A 38 -9.33 -3.78 4.12
N VAL A 39 -8.13 -3.20 4.04
CA VAL A 39 -7.95 -1.77 3.71
C VAL A 39 -8.35 -1.50 2.27
N TYR A 40 -7.96 -2.35 1.31
CA TYR A 40 -8.38 -2.22 -0.09
C TYR A 40 -9.91 -2.25 -0.22
N SER A 41 -10.57 -3.17 0.49
CA SER A 41 -12.03 -3.28 0.46
C SER A 41 -12.70 -2.00 0.98
N GLN A 42 -12.25 -1.49 2.13
CA GLN A 42 -12.74 -0.21 2.67
C GLN A 42 -12.45 0.97 1.74
N PHE A 43 -11.29 0.98 1.08
CA PHE A 43 -10.92 2.01 0.12
C PHE A 43 -11.87 2.02 -1.09
N ILE A 44 -12.20 0.85 -1.66
CA ILE A 44 -13.16 0.74 -2.75
C ILE A 44 -14.58 1.13 -2.31
N GLU A 45 -15.01 0.70 -1.11
CA GLU A 45 -16.31 1.08 -0.54
C GLU A 45 -16.44 2.59 -0.32
N ALA A 46 -15.35 3.26 0.06
CA ALA A 46 -15.29 4.71 0.24
C ALA A 46 -15.26 5.51 -1.09
N GLY A 47 -15.35 4.83 -2.24
CA GLY A 47 -15.36 5.44 -3.57
C GLY A 47 -13.99 5.50 -4.25
N GLY A 48 -12.95 4.92 -3.65
CA GLY A 48 -11.66 4.76 -4.27
C GLY A 48 -11.74 3.85 -5.50
N THR A 49 -10.86 4.06 -6.47
CA THR A 49 -10.78 3.22 -7.67
C THR A 49 -9.59 2.28 -7.60
N LYS A 50 -9.68 1.12 -8.24
CA LYS A 50 -8.53 0.20 -8.38
C LYS A 50 -7.31 0.91 -9.00
N ALA A 51 -7.55 1.81 -9.95
CA ALA A 51 -6.47 2.57 -10.60
C ALA A 51 -5.76 3.52 -9.61
N LEU A 52 -6.52 4.23 -8.77
CA LEU A 52 -5.96 5.09 -7.71
C LEU A 52 -5.20 4.26 -6.67
N TRP A 53 -5.73 3.09 -6.31
CA TRP A 53 -5.06 2.16 -5.40
C TRP A 53 -3.71 1.66 -5.95
N ASP A 54 -3.73 1.07 -7.14
CA ASP A 54 -2.56 0.44 -7.75
C ASP A 54 -1.46 1.46 -8.08
N ASN A 55 -1.86 2.64 -8.57
CA ASN A 55 -0.90 3.61 -9.07
C ASN A 55 -0.45 4.62 -8.01
N ILE A 56 -1.26 4.88 -6.99
CA ILE A 56 -0.93 5.86 -5.94
C ILE A 56 -0.75 5.18 -4.59
N VAL A 57 -1.80 4.57 -4.03
CA VAL A 57 -1.75 4.05 -2.65
C VAL A 57 -0.64 3.00 -2.47
N MET A 58 -0.57 2.01 -3.36
CA MET A 58 0.40 0.92 -3.23
C MET A 58 1.85 1.44 -3.32
N PRO A 59 2.21 2.31 -4.27
CA PRO A 59 3.55 2.89 -4.28
C PRO A 59 3.87 3.88 -3.15
N GLU A 60 2.88 4.63 -2.64
CA GLU A 60 3.13 5.64 -1.59
C GLU A 60 3.19 5.02 -0.18
N SER A 61 2.30 4.08 0.13
CA SER A 61 2.14 3.55 1.49
C SER A 61 2.13 2.03 1.59
N SER A 62 2.26 1.31 0.47
CA SER A 62 2.04 -0.15 0.41
C SER A 62 0.66 -0.58 0.90
N GLY A 63 -0.35 0.30 0.85
CA GLY A 63 -1.69 0.03 1.37
C GLY A 63 -1.83 0.24 2.88
N ASN A 64 -0.80 0.74 3.57
CA ASN A 64 -0.85 0.98 5.01
C ASN A 64 -1.49 2.35 5.34
N PRO A 65 -2.66 2.40 5.99
CA PRO A 65 -3.33 3.65 6.36
C PRO A 65 -2.64 4.38 7.52
N ASP A 66 -1.73 3.72 8.23
CA ASP A 66 -0.93 4.27 9.32
C ASP A 66 0.53 4.53 8.91
N ALA A 67 0.84 4.47 7.62
CA ALA A 67 2.19 4.73 7.12
C ALA A 67 2.65 6.13 7.52
N VAL A 68 3.86 6.24 8.09
CA VAL A 68 4.50 7.52 8.42
C VAL A 68 5.94 7.49 7.92
N ASN A 69 6.32 8.50 7.14
CA ASN A 69 7.72 8.65 6.72
C ASN A 69 8.50 9.64 7.60
N GLU A 70 9.83 9.64 7.45
CA GLU A 70 10.75 10.49 8.23
C GLU A 70 10.52 12.00 8.02
N LEU A 71 9.87 12.39 6.92
CA LEU A 71 9.52 13.78 6.59
C LEU A 71 8.14 14.20 7.13
N GLY A 72 7.46 13.29 7.85
CA GLY A 72 6.19 13.51 8.53
C GLY A 72 4.96 13.39 7.65
N TYR A 73 5.07 12.84 6.44
CA TYR A 73 3.91 12.49 5.61
C TYR A 73 3.26 11.20 6.10
N ARG A 74 1.93 11.13 5.97
CA ARG A 74 1.11 10.13 6.64
C ARG A 74 0.03 9.51 5.75
N GLY A 75 -0.36 8.29 6.08
CA GLY A 75 -1.50 7.58 5.53
C GLY A 75 -1.31 7.05 4.11
N LEU A 76 -2.41 6.56 3.53
CA LEU A 76 -2.51 5.96 2.20
C LEU A 76 -1.96 6.86 1.11
N GLY A 77 -2.20 8.17 1.25
CA GLY A 77 -1.75 9.17 0.30
C GLY A 77 -0.38 9.76 0.58
N GLN A 78 0.31 9.38 1.67
CA GLN A 78 1.52 10.06 2.15
C GLN A 78 1.40 11.59 2.05
N THR A 79 0.48 12.16 2.84
CA THR A 79 0.15 13.60 2.84
C THR A 79 0.49 14.28 4.16
N LYS A 80 0.51 15.63 4.16
CA LYS A 80 0.50 16.48 5.37
C LYS A 80 -0.86 17.10 5.67
N GLU A 81 -1.84 16.84 4.81
CA GLU A 81 -3.21 17.27 5.04
C GLU A 81 -3.85 16.51 6.22
N ALA A 82 -4.81 17.13 6.88
CA ALA A 82 -5.46 16.58 8.08
C ALA A 82 -6.13 15.22 7.83
N TRP A 83 -6.60 14.96 6.60
CA TRP A 83 -7.23 13.69 6.25
C TRP A 83 -6.25 12.51 6.29
N GLY A 84 -4.93 12.74 6.21
CA GLY A 84 -3.90 11.69 6.21
C GLY A 84 -3.75 10.91 7.53
N THR A 85 -4.43 11.33 8.60
CA THR A 85 -4.47 10.61 9.88
C THR A 85 -5.86 10.11 10.24
N GLY A 86 -6.83 10.23 9.32
CA GLY A 86 -8.18 9.71 9.51
C GLY A 86 -8.27 8.20 9.28
N SER A 87 -9.48 7.68 9.38
CA SER A 87 -9.87 6.35 8.90
C SER A 87 -9.57 6.14 7.41
N VAL A 88 -9.62 4.89 6.93
CA VAL A 88 -9.49 4.56 5.50
C VAL A 88 -10.49 5.34 4.65
N GLU A 89 -11.73 5.49 5.13
CA GLU A 89 -12.77 6.26 4.43
C GLU A 89 -12.40 7.75 4.32
N GLU A 90 -11.96 8.38 5.43
CA GLU A 90 -11.55 9.79 5.44
C GLU A 90 -10.33 10.03 4.56
N GLN A 91 -9.36 9.12 4.60
CA GLN A 91 -8.18 9.17 3.73
C GLN A 91 -8.58 9.04 2.26
N THR A 92 -9.44 8.09 1.92
CA THR A 92 -9.92 7.89 0.54
C THR A 92 -10.64 9.12 0.01
N LYS A 93 -11.58 9.68 0.78
CA LYS A 93 -12.31 10.90 0.41
C LYS A 93 -11.37 12.10 0.28
N GLY A 94 -10.40 12.23 1.17
CA GLY A 94 -9.35 13.24 1.11
C GLY A 94 -8.51 13.12 -0.16
N MET A 95 -8.11 11.89 -0.52
CA MET A 95 -7.34 11.61 -1.73
C MET A 95 -8.11 11.96 -3.01
N ILE A 96 -9.39 11.57 -3.10
CA ILE A 96 -10.24 11.86 -4.26
C ILE A 96 -10.41 13.37 -4.42
N LYS A 97 -10.77 14.06 -3.34
CA LYS A 97 -10.93 15.53 -3.34
C LYS A 97 -9.63 16.23 -3.73
N TYR A 98 -8.50 15.79 -3.17
CA TYR A 98 -7.18 16.35 -3.50
C TYR A 98 -6.83 16.13 -4.98
N ALA A 99 -7.16 14.95 -5.53
CA ALA A 99 -6.97 14.67 -6.95
C ALA A 99 -7.78 15.63 -7.85
N GLU A 100 -9.05 15.84 -7.52
CA GLU A 100 -9.93 16.77 -8.23
C GLU A 100 -9.45 18.22 -8.12
N GLU A 101 -9.11 18.69 -6.93
CA GLU A 101 -8.73 20.09 -6.69
C GLU A 101 -7.35 20.44 -7.27
N ARG A 102 -6.37 19.53 -7.18
CA ARG A 102 -4.98 19.78 -7.59
C ARG A 102 -4.71 19.41 -9.04
N TYR A 103 -5.24 18.27 -9.49
CA TYR A 103 -4.95 17.71 -10.81
C TYR A 103 -6.12 17.83 -11.78
N GLY A 104 -7.32 18.15 -11.29
CA GLY A 104 -8.55 18.25 -12.09
C GLY A 104 -9.31 16.93 -12.24
N SER A 105 -8.66 15.79 -11.99
CA SER A 105 -9.28 14.46 -11.97
C SER A 105 -8.35 13.42 -11.33
N ILE A 106 -8.91 12.25 -10.99
CA ILE A 106 -8.13 11.07 -10.56
C ILE A 106 -7.15 10.63 -11.66
N ASP A 107 -7.61 10.59 -12.92
CA ASP A 107 -6.77 10.16 -14.04
C ASP A 107 -5.55 11.10 -14.22
N ALA A 108 -5.77 12.42 -14.11
CA ALA A 108 -4.68 13.39 -14.19
C ALA A 108 -3.69 13.27 -13.03
N ALA A 109 -4.16 12.92 -11.82
CA ALA A 109 -3.29 12.65 -10.67
C ALA A 109 -2.44 11.40 -10.88
N ILE A 110 -3.02 10.33 -11.46
CA ILE A 110 -2.30 9.11 -11.81
C ILE A 110 -1.24 9.39 -12.88
N ASP A 111 -1.60 10.10 -13.95
CA ASP A 111 -0.66 10.48 -15.01
C ASP A 111 0.50 11.31 -14.46
N PHE A 112 0.20 12.27 -13.59
CA PHE A 112 1.20 13.06 -12.90
C PHE A 112 2.15 12.18 -12.10
N ARG A 113 1.63 11.24 -11.31
CA ARG A 113 2.44 10.34 -10.50
C ARG A 113 3.32 9.41 -11.33
N LEU A 114 2.77 8.84 -12.41
CA LEU A 114 3.53 8.00 -13.33
C LEU A 114 4.69 8.78 -13.98
N ALA A 115 4.50 10.06 -14.26
CA ALA A 115 5.54 10.92 -14.84
C ALA A 115 6.59 11.41 -13.82
N ASN A 116 6.20 11.63 -12.56
CA ASN A 116 7.04 12.34 -11.59
C ASN A 116 7.55 11.47 -10.43
N GLY A 117 6.93 10.31 -10.18
CA GLY A 117 7.24 9.43 -9.05
C GLY A 117 6.73 9.93 -7.69
N TRP A 118 5.89 10.97 -7.69
CA TRP A 118 5.19 11.52 -6.53
C TRP A 118 3.83 12.06 -6.98
N TRP A 119 2.89 12.24 -6.05
CA TRP A 119 1.54 12.74 -6.34
C TRP A 119 1.08 13.81 -5.33
#